data_AF-A0A834Y5J9-F1
#
_entry.id   AF-A0A834Y5J9-F1
#
_cell.length_a   1.000
_cell.length_b   1.000
_cell.length_c   1.000
_cell.angle_alpha   90.00
_cell.angle_beta   90.00
_cell.angle_gamma   90.00
#
_symmetry.space_group_name_H-M   'P 1'
#
loop_
_entity.id
_entity.type
_entity.pdbx_description
1 polymer ?
#
loop_
_entity_poly.entity_id
_entity_poly.type
_entity_poly.pdbx_seq_one_letter_code
_entity_poly.pdbx_strand_id
1 'polypeptide(L)'
;MWGEWMGVIHGDEVEYVFGRPLNTSLKYTDHERDLSMRMIQVYSNFAFTGKPTTDNDWPPYTRDNPHYFIFNAEVTGQDIGPRLSGCAFWNEFLPRLEGVPDPAPKACNRAIASSVSVGSANRHSAVVLILSVLLFTGTI
;
A
#
# COMPACT_ATOMS: atom_id res chain seq x y z
N MET A 1 -27.42 -15.17 -16.78
CA MET A 1 -26.02 -15.54 -17.07
C MET A 1 -25.29 -14.24 -17.40
N TRP A 2 -24.10 -14.04 -16.85
CA TRP A 2 -23.27 -12.85 -17.09
C TRP A 2 -22.36 -13.06 -18.31
N GLY A 3 -21.87 -11.98 -18.92
CA GLY A 3 -20.94 -12.08 -20.05
C GLY A 3 -19.50 -12.29 -19.59
N GLU A 4 -18.70 -13.05 -20.35
CA GLU A 4 -17.29 -13.36 -19.99
C GLU A 4 -16.44 -12.08 -19.79
N TRP A 5 -16.75 -11.00 -20.50
CA TRP A 5 -16.07 -9.71 -20.39
C TRP A 5 -16.21 -9.03 -19.02
N MET A 6 -17.18 -9.47 -18.20
CA MET A 6 -17.45 -8.87 -16.90
C MET A 6 -16.40 -9.26 -15.84
N GLY A 7 -15.70 -10.38 -16.04
CA GLY A 7 -14.69 -10.87 -15.10
C GLY A 7 -15.27 -11.11 -13.70
N VAL A 8 -14.50 -10.71 -12.67
CA VAL A 8 -14.92 -10.72 -11.26
C VAL A 8 -15.74 -9.46 -10.98
N ILE A 9 -17.03 -9.63 -10.71
CA ILE A 9 -17.94 -8.51 -10.47
C ILE A 9 -18.02 -8.16 -8.98
N HIS A 10 -18.55 -6.97 -8.71
CA HIS A 10 -18.76 -6.52 -7.34
C HIS A 10 -19.67 -7.51 -6.56
N GLY A 11 -19.17 -8.01 -5.44
CA GLY A 11 -19.91 -8.92 -4.56
C GLY A 11 -19.70 -10.41 -4.85
N ASP A 12 -18.92 -10.78 -5.88
CA ASP A 12 -18.62 -12.20 -6.16
C ASP A 12 -17.88 -12.88 -5.00
N GLU A 13 -17.13 -12.12 -4.19
CA GLU A 13 -16.39 -12.66 -3.05
C GLU A 13 -17.31 -13.10 -1.90
N VAL A 14 -18.51 -12.52 -1.81
CA VAL A 14 -19.43 -12.69 -0.68
C VAL A 14 -19.78 -14.17 -0.52
N GLU A 15 -20.11 -14.85 -1.61
CA GLU A 15 -20.50 -16.25 -1.52
C GLU A 15 -19.37 -17.19 -1.07
N TYR A 16 -18.12 -16.84 -1.40
CA TYR A 16 -16.94 -17.58 -0.95
C TYR A 16 -16.67 -17.35 0.54
N VAL A 17 -16.77 -16.12 1.02
CA VAL A 17 -16.60 -15.77 2.45
C VAL A 17 -17.66 -16.46 3.31
N PHE A 18 -18.89 -16.64 2.81
CA PHE A 18 -19.97 -17.30 3.54
C PHE A 18 -20.09 -18.81 3.28
N GLY A 19 -19.13 -19.42 2.58
CA GLY A 19 -19.07 -20.88 2.47
C GLY A 19 -20.06 -21.49 1.49
N ARG A 20 -20.63 -20.72 0.56
CA ARG A 20 -21.56 -21.24 -0.44
C ARG A 20 -20.93 -22.36 -1.29
N PRO A 21 -19.66 -22.26 -1.72
CA PRO A 21 -18.95 -23.37 -2.37
C PRO A 21 -18.76 -24.62 -1.50
N LEU A 22 -19.04 -24.61 -0.19
CA LEU A 22 -18.95 -25.82 0.64
C LEU A 22 -20.21 -26.68 0.56
N ASN A 23 -21.31 -26.14 0.02
CA ASN A 23 -22.51 -26.92 -0.24
C ASN A 23 -22.29 -27.86 -1.44
N THR A 24 -22.18 -29.15 -1.15
CA THR A 24 -21.93 -30.21 -2.15
C THR A 24 -23.11 -30.45 -3.09
N SER A 25 -24.29 -29.91 -2.79
CA SER A 25 -25.44 -29.92 -3.70
C SER A 25 -25.35 -28.85 -4.79
N LEU A 26 -24.44 -27.87 -4.64
CA LEU A 26 -24.18 -26.82 -5.64
C LEU A 26 -22.98 -27.18 -6.52
N LYS A 27 -23.04 -26.71 -7.78
CA LYS A 27 -21.98 -26.91 -8.76
C LYS A 27 -20.88 -25.87 -8.59
N TYR A 28 -19.80 -26.29 -7.96
CA TYR A 28 -18.50 -25.60 -7.89
C TYR A 28 -17.41 -26.63 -8.13
N THR A 29 -16.28 -26.18 -8.68
CA THR A 29 -15.04 -26.94 -8.82
C THR A 29 -14.36 -27.10 -7.47
N ASP A 30 -13.52 -28.13 -7.31
CA ASP A 30 -12.79 -28.35 -6.05
C ASP A 30 -11.89 -27.17 -5.68
N HIS A 31 -11.27 -26.52 -6.69
CA HIS A 31 -10.48 -25.30 -6.50
C HIS A 31 -11.29 -24.12 -5.93
N GLU A 32 -12.55 -23.96 -6.33
CA GLU A 32 -13.44 -22.93 -5.77
C GLU A 32 -13.85 -23.27 -4.32
N ARG A 33 -13.99 -24.55 -3.99
CA ARG A 33 -14.26 -24.99 -2.60
C ARG A 33 -13.06 -24.72 -1.70
N ASP A 34 -11.86 -25.03 -2.19
CA ASP A 34 -10.61 -24.75 -1.50
C ASP A 34 -10.40 -23.24 -1.30
N LEU A 35 -10.73 -22.43 -2.31
CA LEU A 35 -10.71 -20.97 -2.20
C LEU A 35 -11.65 -20.49 -1.08
N SER A 36 -12.89 -20.99 -1.06
CA SER A 36 -13.88 -20.64 -0.03
C SER A 36 -13.41 -21.03 1.37
N MET A 37 -12.88 -22.24 1.55
CA MET A 37 -12.28 -22.67 2.82
C MET A 37 -11.15 -21.73 3.26
N ARG A 38 -10.26 -21.35 2.34
CA ARG A 38 -9.14 -20.45 2.63
C ARG A 38 -9.62 -19.05 3.02
N MET A 39 -10.61 -18.50 2.32
CA MET A 39 -11.20 -17.21 2.65
C MET A 39 -11.86 -17.23 4.03
N ILE A 40 -12.69 -18.25 4.33
CA ILE A 40 -13.31 -18.43 5.65
C ILE A 40 -12.24 -18.50 6.74
N GLN A 41 -11.19 -19.30 6.55
CA GLN A 41 -10.12 -19.44 7.53
C GLN A 41 -9.41 -18.12 7.78
N VAL A 42 -9.06 -17.39 6.72
CA VAL A 42 -8.40 -16.09 6.83
C VAL A 42 -9.28 -15.06 7.54
N TYR A 43 -10.56 -14.96 7.18
CA TYR A 43 -11.50 -14.06 7.84
C TYR A 43 -11.71 -14.43 9.31
N SER A 44 -11.83 -15.71 9.62
CA SER A 44 -12.03 -16.22 10.99
C SER A 44 -10.79 -15.97 11.86
N ASN A 45 -9.59 -16.22 11.34
CA ASN A 45 -8.33 -15.94 12.02
C ASN A 45 -8.20 -14.45 12.34
N PHE A 46 -8.51 -13.59 11.36
CA PHE A 46 -8.49 -12.15 11.57
C PHE A 46 -9.49 -11.72 12.64
N ALA A 47 -10.73 -12.22 12.59
CA ALA A 47 -11.74 -11.90 13.60
C ALA A 47 -11.33 -12.34 15.01
N PHE A 48 -10.64 -13.48 15.14
CA PHE A 48 -10.22 -14.02 16.44
C PHE A 48 -8.93 -13.41 16.98
N THR A 49 -7.93 -13.15 16.12
CA THR A 49 -6.56 -12.79 16.55
C THR A 49 -6.10 -11.40 16.08
N GLY A 50 -6.83 -10.78 15.15
CA GLY A 50 -6.38 -9.61 14.41
C GLY A 50 -5.33 -9.91 13.33
N LYS A 51 -4.96 -11.18 13.11
CA LYS A 51 -4.02 -11.63 12.09
C LYS A 51 -4.68 -12.62 11.12
N PRO A 52 -4.65 -12.37 9.80
CA PRO A 52 -5.30 -13.24 8.83
C PRO A 52 -4.58 -14.59 8.64
N THR A 53 -3.24 -14.59 8.76
CA THR A 53 -2.39 -15.78 8.60
C THR A 53 -1.55 -16.03 9.86
N THR A 54 -1.15 -17.28 10.08
CA THR A 54 -0.33 -17.69 11.23
C THR A 54 1.12 -17.25 11.11
N ASP A 55 1.69 -17.29 9.91
CA ASP A 55 3.15 -17.25 9.70
C ASP A 55 3.69 -15.92 9.16
N ASN A 56 3.06 -14.79 9.51
CA ASN A 56 3.40 -13.44 8.98
C ASN A 56 3.43 -13.35 7.44
N ASP A 57 2.96 -14.37 6.73
CA ASP A 57 2.95 -14.43 5.27
C ASP A 57 2.13 -13.32 4.65
N TRP A 58 1.15 -12.77 5.36
CA TRP A 58 0.40 -11.59 4.92
C TRP A 58 0.67 -10.45 5.91
N PRO A 59 1.69 -9.61 5.66
CA PRO A 59 2.06 -8.54 6.57
C PRO A 59 1.00 -7.43 6.56
N PRO A 60 0.89 -6.63 7.65
CA PRO A 60 0.03 -5.47 7.67
C PRO A 60 0.37 -4.48 6.55
N TYR A 61 -0.66 -3.98 5.89
CA TYR A 61 -0.52 -2.94 4.87
C TYR A 61 0.07 -1.67 5.46
N THR A 62 1.04 -1.07 4.77
CA THR A 62 1.55 0.28 5.07
C THR A 62 1.71 1.08 3.79
N ARG A 63 1.77 2.41 3.89
CA ARG A 63 2.01 3.28 2.73
C ARG A 63 3.36 2.99 2.05
N ASP A 64 4.38 2.71 2.86
CA ASP A 64 5.74 2.49 2.38
C ASP A 64 5.95 1.04 1.90
N ASN A 65 5.09 0.11 2.32
CA ASN A 65 5.09 -1.29 1.91
C ASN A 65 3.64 -1.78 1.65
N PRO A 66 3.02 -1.40 0.52
CA PRO A 66 1.57 -1.55 0.31
C PRO A 66 1.19 -2.93 -0.23
N HIS A 67 1.64 -4.02 0.40
CA HIS A 67 1.31 -5.37 -0.06
C HIS A 67 -0.18 -5.71 0.13
N TYR A 68 -0.74 -6.43 -0.83
CA TYR A 68 -2.06 -7.03 -0.73
C TYR A 68 -2.01 -8.52 -1.07
N PHE A 69 -3.02 -9.26 -0.61
CA PHE A 69 -3.15 -10.69 -0.84
C PHE A 69 -4.13 -10.97 -1.97
N ILE A 70 -3.81 -11.96 -2.80
CA ILE A 70 -4.62 -12.38 -3.94
C ILE A 70 -5.42 -13.62 -3.55
N PHE A 71 -6.74 -13.48 -3.50
CA PHE A 71 -7.67 -14.60 -3.40
C PHE A 71 -8.10 -15.02 -4.81
N ASN A 72 -7.60 -16.18 -5.25
CA ASN A 72 -7.92 -16.79 -6.53
C ASN A 72 -7.87 -18.32 -6.38
N ALA A 73 -8.71 -19.03 -7.15
CA ALA A 73 -8.86 -20.47 -7.05
C ALA A 73 -7.65 -21.25 -7.61
N GLU A 74 -6.92 -20.66 -8.54
CA GLU A 74 -5.75 -21.26 -9.19
C GLU A 74 -4.44 -20.77 -8.59
N VAL A 75 -4.33 -19.46 -8.34
CA VAL A 75 -3.10 -18.84 -7.83
C VAL A 75 -3.28 -18.27 -6.44
N THR A 76 -2.30 -18.53 -5.58
CA THR A 76 -2.22 -17.90 -4.25
C THR A 76 -0.98 -17.04 -4.23
N GLY A 77 -1.10 -15.80 -3.77
CA GLY A 77 0.06 -14.93 -3.74
C GLY A 77 -0.23 -13.56 -3.18
N GLN A 78 0.77 -12.71 -3.30
CA GLN A 78 0.72 -11.32 -2.90
C GLN A 78 1.32 -10.48 -4.00
N ASP A 79 0.88 -9.24 -4.06
CA ASP A 79 1.43 -8.24 -4.95
C ASP A 79 1.38 -6.87 -4.27
N ILE A 80 1.86 -5.84 -4.95
CA ILE A 80 2.00 -4.49 -4.44
C ILE A 80 0.80 -3.67 -4.89
N GLY A 81 0.03 -3.19 -3.90
CA GLY A 81 -1.09 -2.27 -3.95
C GLY A 81 -1.87 -2.20 -5.27
N PRO A 82 -3.11 -2.69 -5.36
CA PRO A 82 -3.80 -2.70 -6.63
C PRO A 82 -3.97 -1.27 -7.18
N ARG A 83 -3.56 -1.07 -8.44
CA ARG A 83 -3.82 0.16 -9.22
C ARG A 83 -3.28 1.46 -8.60
N LEU A 84 -2.09 1.43 -7.98
CA LEU A 84 -1.47 2.62 -7.36
C LEU A 84 -1.52 3.90 -8.21
N SER A 85 -1.18 3.81 -9.49
CA SER A 85 -1.21 4.96 -10.41
C SER A 85 -2.63 5.51 -10.65
N GLY A 86 -3.63 4.62 -10.74
CA GLY A 86 -5.03 5.01 -10.85
C GLY A 86 -5.52 5.70 -9.58
N CYS A 87 -5.16 5.18 -8.41
CA CYS A 87 -5.47 5.83 -7.13
C CYS A 87 -4.81 7.21 -7.02
N ALA A 88 -3.54 7.36 -7.43
CA ALA A 88 -2.84 8.65 -7.43
C ALA A 88 -3.49 9.66 -8.39
N PHE A 89 -3.96 9.20 -9.55
CA PHE A 89 -4.71 10.06 -10.47
C PHE A 89 -5.95 10.66 -9.79
N TRP A 90 -6.79 9.83 -9.16
CA TRP A 90 -8.03 10.28 -8.53
C TRP A 90 -7.81 11.07 -7.23
N ASN A 91 -6.83 10.68 -6.43
CA ASN A 91 -6.63 11.25 -5.09
C ASN A 91 -5.69 12.47 -5.08
N GLU A 92 -4.80 12.60 -6.06
CA GLU A 92 -3.77 13.65 -6.08
C GLU A 92 -3.89 14.53 -7.33
N PHE A 93 -3.91 13.93 -8.51
CA PHE A 93 -3.87 14.70 -9.75
C PHE A 93 -5.18 15.44 -10.03
N LEU A 94 -6.32 14.74 -9.99
CA LEU A 94 -7.61 15.33 -10.33
C LEU A 94 -8.00 16.49 -9.39
N PRO A 95 -7.86 16.38 -8.05
CA PRO A 95 -8.17 17.50 -7.15
C PRO A 95 -7.31 18.75 -7.42
N ARG A 96 -6.02 18.56 -7.74
CA ARG A 96 -5.12 19.67 -8.12
C ARG A 96 -5.57 20.35 -9.41
N LEU A 97 -6.04 19.57 -10.39
CA LEU A 97 -6.58 20.10 -11.65
C LEU A 97 -7.83 20.95 -11.40
N GLU A 98 -8.66 20.57 -10.43
CA GLU A 98 -9.85 21.32 -10.02
C GLU A 98 -9.56 22.53 -9.11
N GLY A 99 -8.29 22.78 -8.77
CA GLY A 99 -7.88 23.88 -7.90
C GLY A 99 -8.11 23.62 -6.41
N VAL A 100 -8.35 22.37 -6.01
CA VAL A 100 -8.39 21.98 -4.60
C VAL A 100 -6.96 22.02 -4.05
N PRO A 101 -6.67 22.81 -2.99
CA PRO A 101 -5.33 22.88 -2.42
C PRO A 101 -4.93 21.54 -1.80
N ASP A 102 -3.63 21.24 -1.84
CA ASP A 102 -3.10 20.02 -1.23
C ASP A 102 -3.53 19.93 0.25
N PRO A 103 -3.92 18.74 0.73
CA PRO A 103 -4.23 18.57 2.13
C PRO A 103 -2.99 18.95 2.95
N ALA A 104 -3.17 19.86 3.90
CA ALA A 104 -2.11 20.24 4.83
C ALA A 104 -1.53 18.95 5.45
N PRO A 105 -0.19 18.80 5.52
CA PRO A 105 0.41 17.61 6.08
C PRO A 105 -0.19 17.35 7.45
N LYS A 106 -0.85 16.19 7.63
CA LYS A 106 -1.36 15.78 8.93
C LYS A 106 -0.15 15.74 9.87
N ALA A 107 -0.07 16.70 10.79
CA ALA A 107 0.87 16.66 11.89
C ALA A 107 0.66 15.30 12.58
N CYS A 108 1.64 14.41 12.47
CA CYS A 108 1.61 13.15 13.17
C CYS A 108 1.77 13.47 14.65
N ASN A 109 0.65 13.65 15.35
CA ASN A 109 0.63 13.67 16.81
C ASN A 109 0.80 12.25 17.34
N ARG A 110 1.94 11.61 17.03
CA ARG A 110 2.43 10.49 17.81
C ARG A 110 3.41 11.07 18.81
N ALA A 111 2.94 11.29 20.04
CA ALA A 111 3.82 11.32 21.19
C ALA A 111 4.44 9.92 21.36
N ILE A 112 5.51 9.65 20.61
CA ILE A 112 6.57 8.72 20.97
C ILE A 112 7.85 9.46 20.62
N ALA A 113 8.56 9.93 21.64
CA ALA A 113 9.85 10.56 21.50
C ALA A 113 10.85 9.56 20.90
N SER A 114 11.37 9.88 19.72
CA SER A 114 12.68 9.41 19.27
C SER A 114 13.45 10.63 18.83
N SER A 115 14.32 11.12 19.72
CA SER A 115 15.28 12.17 19.42
C SER A 115 16.27 11.64 18.39
N VAL A 116 16.13 12.06 17.14
CA VAL A 116 17.22 12.00 16.17
C VAL A 116 17.73 13.43 16.04
N SER A 117 18.88 13.71 16.63
CA SER A 117 19.56 14.99 16.53
C SER A 117 19.98 15.22 15.08
N VAL A 118 19.32 16.15 14.39
CA VAL A 118 19.81 16.67 13.11
C VAL A 118 21.03 17.53 13.41
N GLY A 119 22.21 17.01 13.07
CA GLY A 119 23.42 17.80 13.01
C GLY A 119 23.27 18.88 11.94
N SER A 120 23.34 20.14 12.35
CA SER A 120 23.45 21.29 11.45
C SER A 120 24.78 21.21 10.70
N ALA A 121 24.76 20.63 9.50
CA ALA A 121 25.85 20.79 8.54
C ALA A 121 25.72 22.19 7.93
N ASN A 122 26.36 23.13 8.58
CA ASN A 122 26.45 24.52 8.21
C ASN A 122 27.18 24.64 6.85
N ARG A 123 26.43 24.58 5.74
CA ARG A 123 26.99 24.65 4.37
C ARG A 123 27.21 26.11 4.01
N HIS A 124 28.15 26.75 4.69
CA HIS A 124 28.66 28.06 4.31
C HIS A 124 29.38 27.93 2.96
N SER A 125 28.75 28.53 1.95
CA SER A 125 29.31 29.09 0.72
C SER A 125 30.85 29.07 0.64
N ALA A 126 31.41 27.94 0.17
CA ALA A 126 32.84 27.81 -0.16
C ALA A 126 33.22 28.47 -1.50
N VAL A 127 32.33 29.30 -2.07
CA VAL A 127 32.51 29.94 -3.38
C VAL A 127 32.90 31.42 -3.25
N VAL A 128 32.77 32.04 -2.07
CA VAL A 128 32.96 33.50 -1.91
C VAL A 128 34.35 33.89 -1.34
N LEU A 129 35.14 32.94 -0.83
CA LEU A 129 36.44 33.26 -0.18
C LEU A 129 37.69 33.10 -1.07
N ILE A 130 37.56 32.62 -2.32
CA ILE A 130 38.73 32.44 -3.21
C ILE A 130 39.00 33.69 -4.09
N LEU A 131 38.03 34.61 -4.22
CA LEU A 131 38.18 35.81 -5.06
C LEU A 131 38.82 37.02 -4.37
N SER A 132 38.94 37.03 -3.03
CA SER A 132 39.55 38.16 -2.30
C SER A 132 41.04 37.99 -1.98
N VAL A 133 41.61 36.80 -2.17
CA VAL A 133 43.03 36.52 -1.90
C VAL A 133 43.92 36.66 -3.14
N LEU A 134 43.36 36.70 -4.35
CA LEU A 134 44.11 36.79 -5.61
C LEU A 134 44.32 38.22 -6.16
N LEU A 135 43.90 39.27 -5.46
CA LEU A 135 44.13 40.67 -5.90
C LEU A 135 45.04 41.50 -4.96
N PHE A 136 45.59 40.93 -3.89
CA PHE A 136 46.45 41.70 -2.96
C PHE A 136 47.87 41.16 -2.73
N THR A 137 48.37 40.22 -3.52
CA THR A 137 49.81 39.87 -3.51
C THR A 137 50.35 39.64 -4.93
N GLY A 138 51.08 40.63 -5.45
CA GLY A 138 51.87 40.58 -6.70
C GLY A 138 52.08 41.98 -7.29
N THR A 139 53.00 42.80 -6.75
CA THR A 139 54.31 43.16 -7.37
C THR A 139 54.15 43.86 -8.72
N ILE A 140 54.52 45.13 -8.90
CA ILE A 140 55.82 45.79 -8.67
C ILE A 140 55.62 47.21 -8.13
#